data_AF-A0A517T075-F1
#
_entry.id   AF-A0A517T075-F1
#
_cell.length_a   1.000
_cell.length_b   1.000
_cell.length_c   1.000
_cell.angle_alpha   90.00
_cell.angle_beta   90.00
_cell.angle_gamma   90.00
#
_symmetry.space_group_name_H-M   'P 1'
#
loop_
_entity.id
_entity.type
_entity.pdbx_description
1 polymer ?
#
loop_
_entity_poly.entity_id
_entity_poly.type
_entity_poly.pdbx_seq_one_letter_code
_entity_poly.pdbx_strand_id
1 'polypeptide(L)'
;MRRIGSLSDPQLAQQFADYLLTKQIHCNVQTDRDESTSEVRESDLWIRDEEFVEQAKQELNEFLANPSDAKYQASEQASELRKAQQREDQRRKSLHTQYRGRPVGGAGGVLSGLPLRQKGNPCVIAIIAICVIASLATGFGRRPKDSNAAVTGQLSTQQKIYYEMLMVNPIDYYVTNDAFYSIKQGQVWRLLTPALLHGGPLHLAFNMMMIFVLGTLIERLHGSIFLLAVFVVTAVVGQFVQAILPPEEVLPAVLSGLAGTPIAVGASGAALGLFGYLWIRPQLSASYPIHLHPNNVLFILGYVVFCVFFMNGIANGAHIGGLLAGMLIAVIASKFDKW
;
A
#
# COMPACT_ATOMS: atom_id res chain seq x y z
N MET A 1 20.47 -22.45 0.77
CA MET A 1 21.44 -22.88 1.81
C MET A 1 21.99 -24.25 1.43
N ARG A 2 23.32 -24.38 1.38
CA ARG A 2 24.05 -25.63 1.08
C ARG A 2 25.04 -25.89 2.21
N ARG A 3 25.10 -27.14 2.69
CA ARG A 3 26.12 -27.58 3.66
C ARG A 3 27.45 -27.71 2.95
N ILE A 4 28.50 -27.08 3.48
CA ILE A 4 29.85 -27.09 2.90
C ILE A 4 30.80 -28.04 3.64
N GLY A 5 30.51 -28.37 4.89
CA GLY A 5 31.27 -29.31 5.69
C GLY A 5 30.88 -29.25 7.16
N SER A 6 31.60 -30.00 7.98
CA SER A 6 31.34 -30.16 9.40
C SER A 6 32.66 -30.21 10.17
N LEU A 7 32.66 -29.63 11.37
CA LEU A 7 33.85 -29.50 12.22
C LEU A 7 33.53 -29.98 13.64
N SER A 8 34.39 -30.83 14.20
CA SER A 8 34.22 -31.37 15.55
C SER A 8 34.47 -30.33 16.64
N ASP A 9 35.32 -29.34 16.39
CA ASP A 9 35.58 -28.24 17.33
C ASP A 9 34.69 -27.02 17.00
N PRO A 10 33.77 -26.64 17.89
CA PRO A 10 32.92 -25.47 17.70
C PRO A 10 33.70 -24.15 17.63
N GLN A 11 34.88 -24.07 18.28
CA GLN A 11 35.71 -22.86 18.22
C GLN A 11 36.33 -22.68 16.83
N LEU A 12 36.83 -23.77 16.23
CA LEU A 12 37.34 -23.76 14.85
C LEU A 12 36.22 -23.49 13.84
N ALA A 13 35.03 -24.05 14.06
CA ALA A 13 33.87 -23.76 13.21
C ALA A 13 33.48 -22.29 13.24
N GLN A 14 33.50 -21.70 14.43
CA GLN A 14 33.23 -20.28 14.59
C GLN A 14 34.35 -19.43 13.97
N GLN A 15 35.61 -19.78 14.18
CA GLN A 15 36.77 -19.08 13.61
C GLN A 15 36.72 -19.06 12.06
N PHE A 16 36.35 -20.18 11.45
CA PHE A 16 36.19 -20.24 9.99
C PHE A 16 35.01 -19.41 9.48
N ALA A 17 33.87 -19.45 10.17
CA ALA A 17 32.73 -18.60 9.84
C ALA A 17 33.06 -17.11 9.96
N ASP A 18 33.90 -16.74 10.93
CA ASP A 18 34.37 -15.38 11.15
C ASP A 18 35.27 -14.89 10.02
N TYR A 19 36.15 -15.76 9.52
CA TYR A 19 36.95 -15.48 8.33
C TYR A 19 36.07 -15.27 7.09
N LEU A 20 35.08 -16.14 6.84
CA LEU A 20 34.17 -15.98 5.71
C LEU A 20 33.39 -14.66 5.77
N LEU A 21 33.03 -14.22 6.97
CA LEU A 21 32.38 -12.93 7.18
C LEU A 21 33.26 -11.75 6.73
N THR A 22 34.59 -11.82 6.91
CA THR A 22 35.52 -10.78 6.40
C THR A 22 35.51 -10.69 4.86
N LYS A 23 35.14 -11.78 4.19
CA LYS A 23 34.94 -11.84 2.73
C LYS A 23 33.50 -11.52 2.31
N GLN A 24 32.67 -11.04 3.22
CA GLN A 24 31.22 -10.81 3.01
C GLN A 24 30.43 -12.07 2.66
N ILE A 25 30.96 -13.26 3.01
CA ILE A 25 30.28 -14.54 2.80
C ILE A 25 29.57 -14.94 4.09
N HIS A 26 28.25 -15.05 4.03
CA HIS A 26 27.44 -15.41 5.19
C HIS A 26 27.44 -16.93 5.42
N CYS A 27 28.14 -17.36 6.47
CA CYS A 27 28.14 -18.73 6.94
C CYS A 27 27.31 -18.88 8.22
N ASN A 28 26.39 -19.85 8.23
CA ASN A 28 25.61 -20.24 9.40
C ASN A 28 26.22 -21.49 10.01
N VAL A 29 26.63 -21.40 11.28
CA VAL A 29 27.19 -22.52 12.04
C VAL A 29 26.09 -23.14 12.87
N GLN A 30 25.76 -24.40 12.60
CA GLN A 30 24.77 -25.15 13.36
C GLN A 30 25.49 -26.21 14.18
N THR A 31 25.60 -25.97 15.48
CA THR A 31 26.20 -26.92 16.42
C THR A 31 25.16 -27.93 16.90
N ASP A 32 25.38 -29.21 16.59
CA ASP A 32 24.59 -30.31 17.14
C ASP A 32 25.08 -30.63 18.56
N ARG A 33 24.15 -30.65 19.52
CA ARG A 33 24.42 -30.88 20.94
C ARG A 33 23.58 -32.04 21.43
N ASP A 34 24.20 -32.94 22.18
CA ASP A 34 23.48 -34.00 22.86
C ASP A 34 22.61 -33.38 23.98
N GLU A 35 21.29 -33.51 23.89
CA GLU A 35 20.33 -32.97 24.85
C GLU A 35 20.51 -33.53 26.27
N SER A 36 21.16 -34.69 26.41
CA SER A 36 21.35 -35.37 27.70
C SER A 36 22.65 -34.99 28.42
N THR A 37 23.74 -34.76 27.69
CA THR A 37 25.08 -34.48 28.24
C THR A 37 25.57 -33.05 28.00
N SER A 38 24.85 -32.27 27.19
CA SER A 38 25.29 -30.95 26.69
C SER A 38 26.62 -30.97 25.93
N GLU A 39 27.12 -32.14 25.53
CA GLU A 39 28.33 -32.28 24.74
C GLU A 39 28.07 -31.91 23.28
N VAL A 40 29.00 -31.15 22.70
CA VAL A 40 28.98 -30.76 21.30
C VAL A 40 29.46 -31.94 20.45
N ARG A 41 28.61 -32.44 19.55
CA ARG A 41 28.96 -33.56 18.67
C ARG A 41 29.68 -33.08 17.42
N GLU A 42 29.08 -32.11 16.74
CA GLU A 42 29.61 -31.61 15.47
C GLU A 42 29.01 -30.23 15.16
N SER A 43 29.76 -29.38 14.46
CA SER A 43 29.28 -28.08 13.99
C SER A 43 29.23 -28.08 12.47
N ASP A 44 28.01 -28.09 11.91
CA ASP A 44 27.78 -28.01 10.49
C ASP A 44 27.90 -26.56 9.99
N LEU A 45 28.58 -26.39 8.85
CA LEU A 45 28.76 -25.10 8.18
C LEU A 45 27.84 -25.00 6.96
N TRP A 46 26.98 -23.98 6.94
CA TRP A 46 25.99 -23.76 5.89
C TRP A 46 26.17 -22.40 5.21
N ILE A 47 26.24 -22.40 3.88
CA ILE A 47 26.31 -21.17 3.07
C ILE A 47 24.95 -20.88 2.46
N ARG A 48 24.49 -19.64 2.57
CA ARG A 48 23.18 -19.23 2.05
C ARG A 48 23.17 -19.11 0.53
N ASP A 49 24.13 -18.39 -0.01
CA ASP A 49 24.17 -17.96 -1.40
C ASP A 49 24.96 -18.96 -2.25
N GLU A 50 24.30 -19.50 -3.28
CA GLU A 50 24.82 -20.63 -4.06
C GLU A 50 26.10 -20.27 -4.84
N GLU A 51 26.27 -18.99 -5.18
CA GLU A 51 27.46 -18.45 -5.86
C GLU A 51 28.75 -18.57 -5.04
N PHE A 52 28.67 -18.56 -3.70
CA PHE A 52 29.84 -18.62 -2.82
C PHE A 52 30.13 -20.03 -2.29
N VAL A 53 29.33 -21.04 -2.66
CA VAL A 53 29.46 -22.40 -2.12
C VAL A 53 30.78 -23.04 -2.51
N GLU A 54 31.19 -22.95 -3.77
CA GLU A 54 32.43 -23.56 -4.24
C GLU A 54 33.67 -22.85 -3.71
N GLN A 55 33.62 -21.52 -3.64
CA GLN A 55 34.67 -20.71 -3.00
C GLN A 55 34.81 -21.07 -1.51
N ALA A 56 33.70 -21.16 -0.78
CA ALA A 56 33.70 -21.47 0.64
C ALA A 56 34.19 -22.91 0.93
N LYS A 57 33.90 -23.88 0.05
CA LYS A 57 34.45 -25.25 0.16
C LYS A 57 35.97 -25.28 -0.04
N GLN A 58 36.49 -24.52 -1.01
CA GLN A 58 37.94 -24.43 -1.22
C GLN A 58 38.64 -23.82 -0.01
N GLU A 59 38.09 -22.72 0.51
CA GLU A 59 38.60 -22.06 1.73
C GLU A 59 38.51 -22.96 2.96
N LEU A 60 37.46 -23.79 3.07
CA LEU A 60 37.33 -24.76 4.17
C LEU A 60 38.41 -25.84 4.11
N ASN A 61 38.74 -26.32 2.90
CA ASN A 61 39.82 -27.29 2.73
C ASN A 61 41.19 -26.70 3.11
N GLU A 62 41.44 -25.45 2.74
CA GLU A 62 42.66 -24.74 3.14
C GLU A 62 42.71 -24.48 4.65
N PHE A 63 41.58 -24.13 5.25
CA PHE A 63 41.45 -23.93 6.69
C PHE A 63 41.73 -25.23 7.46
N LEU A 64 41.20 -26.36 7.00
CA LEU A 64 41.45 -27.68 7.59
C LEU A 64 42.92 -28.09 7.50
N ALA A 65 43.62 -27.68 6.43
CA ALA A 65 45.04 -27.98 6.26
C ALA A 65 45.95 -27.16 7.19
N ASN A 66 45.58 -25.92 7.51
CA ASN A 66 46.32 -25.07 8.45
C ASN A 66 45.40 -24.08 9.20
N PRO A 67 44.71 -24.53 10.27
CA PRO A 67 43.77 -23.69 11.01
C PRO A 67 44.45 -22.53 11.77
N SER A 68 45.76 -22.65 12.01
CA SER A 68 46.56 -21.68 12.75
C SER A 68 47.14 -20.56 11.88
N ASP A 69 46.86 -20.55 10.58
CA ASP A 69 47.32 -19.49 9.66
C ASP A 69 46.84 -18.11 10.13
N ALA A 70 47.72 -17.11 10.03
CA ALA A 70 47.46 -15.73 10.42
C ALA A 70 46.22 -15.14 9.70
N LYS A 71 45.90 -15.59 8.48
CA LYS A 71 44.68 -15.13 7.77
C LYS A 71 43.37 -15.51 8.47
N TYR A 72 43.39 -16.55 9.31
CA TYR A 72 42.24 -17.02 10.08
C TYR A 72 42.22 -16.50 11.53
N GLN A 73 43.23 -15.71 11.94
CA GLN A 73 43.34 -15.11 13.27
C GLN A 73 42.71 -13.70 13.35
N ALA A 74 41.78 -13.37 12.46
CA ALA A 74 41.17 -12.03 12.31
C ALA A 74 40.04 -11.74 13.33
N SER A 75 40.25 -12.08 14.61
CA SER A 75 39.20 -12.15 15.62
C SER A 75 38.58 -10.80 16.03
N GLU A 76 39.24 -9.67 15.79
CA GLU A 76 38.76 -8.36 16.25
C GLU A 76 37.77 -7.68 15.27
N GLN A 77 38.09 -7.65 13.96
CA GLN A 77 37.20 -7.08 12.94
C GLN A 77 35.90 -7.88 12.77
N ALA A 78 35.98 -9.21 12.80
CA ALA A 78 34.81 -10.08 12.70
C ALA A 78 33.92 -10.03 13.97
N SER A 79 34.51 -9.72 15.13
CA SER A 79 33.76 -9.51 16.39
C SER A 79 32.97 -8.21 16.37
N GLU A 80 33.57 -7.11 15.89
CA GLU A 80 32.88 -5.81 15.76
C GLU A 80 31.76 -5.86 14.70
N LEU A 81 31.99 -6.51 13.55
CA LEU A 81 30.94 -6.73 12.54
C LEU A 81 29.77 -7.57 13.09
N ARG A 82 30.04 -8.59 13.93
CA ARG A 82 28.99 -9.36 14.61
C ARG A 82 28.23 -8.54 15.64
N LYS A 83 28.90 -7.74 16.46
CA LYS A 83 28.21 -6.84 17.41
C LYS A 83 27.33 -5.83 16.68
N ALA A 84 27.77 -5.31 15.54
CA ALA A 84 26.98 -4.44 14.69
C ALA A 84 25.75 -5.16 14.12
N GLN A 85 25.93 -6.35 13.52
CA GLN A 85 24.83 -7.16 12.97
C GLN A 85 23.86 -7.63 14.06
N GLN A 86 24.35 -8.05 15.23
CA GLN A 86 23.52 -8.46 16.36
C GLN A 86 22.74 -7.27 16.94
N ARG A 87 23.34 -6.08 17.03
CA ARG A 87 22.62 -4.86 17.45
C ARG A 87 21.56 -4.48 16.42
N GLU A 88 21.84 -4.63 15.14
CA GLU A 88 20.89 -4.35 14.06
C GLU A 88 19.76 -5.37 14.03
N ASP A 89 20.06 -6.67 14.17
CA ASP A 89 19.06 -7.74 14.28
C ASP A 89 18.25 -7.65 15.58
N GLN A 90 18.87 -7.28 16.69
CA GLN A 90 18.16 -7.00 17.94
C GLN A 90 17.27 -5.77 17.82
N ARG A 91 17.74 -4.71 17.15
CA ARG A 91 16.94 -3.52 16.83
C ARG A 91 15.79 -3.87 15.89
N ARG A 92 16.01 -4.69 14.87
CA ARG A 92 14.97 -5.20 13.97
C ARG A 92 13.97 -6.05 14.72
N LYS A 93 14.42 -6.96 15.60
CA LYS A 93 13.56 -7.80 16.44
C LYS A 93 12.82 -7.00 17.50
N SER A 94 13.41 -5.98 18.12
CA SER A 94 12.71 -5.10 19.07
C SER A 94 11.65 -4.26 18.36
N LEU A 95 11.99 -3.73 17.18
CA LEU A 95 11.05 -3.07 16.26
C LEU A 95 10.02 -4.05 15.69
N HIS A 96 10.23 -5.36 15.71
CA HIS A 96 9.23 -6.33 15.24
C HIS A 96 8.37 -6.88 16.40
N THR A 97 8.93 -6.96 17.61
CA THR A 97 8.27 -7.48 18.82
C THR A 97 7.34 -6.43 19.44
N GLN A 98 7.72 -5.15 19.37
CA GLN A 98 6.85 -4.03 19.76
C GLN A 98 5.56 -3.95 18.91
N TYR A 99 5.53 -4.57 17.73
CA TYR A 99 4.41 -4.49 16.78
C TYR A 99 3.63 -5.81 16.64
N ARG A 100 4.08 -6.91 17.27
CA ARG A 100 3.40 -8.23 17.18
C ARG A 100 2.28 -8.41 18.22
N GLY A 101 2.00 -7.41 19.04
CA GLY A 101 1.17 -7.55 20.24
C GLY A 101 -0.31 -7.19 20.14
N ARG A 102 -0.85 -6.66 19.03
CA ARG A 102 -2.29 -6.35 18.96
C ARG A 102 -2.92 -6.64 17.60
N PRO A 103 -3.86 -7.60 17.51
CA PRO A 103 -4.71 -7.75 16.33
C PRO A 103 -5.56 -6.48 16.16
N VAL A 104 -5.51 -5.90 14.97
CA VAL A 104 -6.28 -4.71 14.59
C VAL A 104 -7.73 -5.12 14.32
N GLY A 105 -8.49 -5.33 15.39
CA GLY A 105 -9.93 -5.53 15.36
C GLY A 105 -10.61 -4.44 16.19
N GLY A 106 -11.23 -3.47 15.52
CA GLY A 106 -12.05 -2.44 16.17
C GLY A 106 -11.57 -1.00 15.93
N ALA A 107 -12.47 -0.19 15.37
CA ALA A 107 -12.23 1.20 14.93
C ALA A 107 -11.75 2.18 16.02
N GLY A 108 -11.79 1.80 17.32
CA GLY A 108 -11.42 2.68 18.44
C GLY A 108 -10.00 2.52 18.99
N GLY A 109 -9.30 1.42 18.71
CA GLY A 109 -8.03 1.07 19.38
C GLY A 109 -6.74 1.35 18.58
N VAL A 110 -6.87 1.76 17.32
CA VAL A 110 -5.81 1.65 16.29
C VAL A 110 -4.64 2.64 16.47
N LEU A 111 -4.78 3.67 17.31
CA LEU A 111 -3.90 4.85 17.24
C LEU A 111 -3.07 5.14 18.50
N SER A 112 -3.14 4.28 19.52
CA SER A 112 -2.29 4.43 20.71
C SER A 112 -0.86 3.92 20.44
N GLY A 113 0.12 4.84 20.40
CA GLY A 113 1.56 4.52 20.34
C GLY A 113 2.29 4.80 19.02
N LEU A 114 1.63 5.35 18.01
CA LEU A 114 2.27 5.76 16.75
C LEU A 114 3.04 7.09 16.91
N PRO A 115 4.18 7.30 16.22
CA PRO A 115 4.80 8.62 16.12
C PRO A 115 3.91 9.52 15.23
N LEU A 116 2.94 10.18 15.86
CA LEU A 116 1.97 11.04 15.17
C LEU A 116 2.56 12.43 14.96
N ARG A 117 2.50 12.93 13.72
CA ARG A 117 2.77 14.32 13.35
C ARG A 117 1.69 15.29 13.87
N GLN A 118 0.45 14.81 14.03
CA GLN A 118 -0.68 15.62 14.54
C GLN A 118 -1.61 14.83 15.48
N LYS A 119 -2.20 15.52 16.45
CA LYS A 119 -3.10 14.92 17.46
C LYS A 119 -4.53 14.64 16.97
N GLY A 120 -5.00 15.37 15.95
CA GLY A 120 -6.37 15.28 15.42
C GLY A 120 -6.44 14.92 13.93
N ASN A 121 -7.65 14.94 13.36
CA ASN A 121 -7.92 14.58 11.95
C ASN A 121 -8.78 15.65 11.21
N PRO A 122 -8.43 16.95 11.25
CA PRO A 122 -9.28 18.00 10.70
C PRO A 122 -9.58 17.85 9.21
N CYS A 123 -8.61 17.39 8.41
CA CYS A 123 -8.80 17.23 6.96
C CYS A 123 -9.74 16.06 6.64
N VAL A 124 -9.60 14.93 7.33
CA VAL A 124 -10.55 13.81 7.20
C VAL A 124 -11.97 14.25 7.50
N ILE A 125 -12.17 14.96 8.63
CA ILE A 125 -13.50 15.45 9.03
C ILE A 125 -14.06 16.45 8.01
N ALA A 126 -13.22 17.34 7.48
CA ALA A 126 -13.63 18.28 6.44
C ALA A 126 -14.06 17.56 5.14
N ILE A 127 -13.28 16.58 4.66
CA ILE A 127 -13.63 15.77 3.49
C ILE A 127 -14.99 15.08 3.71
N ILE A 128 -15.17 14.44 4.87
CA ILE A 128 -16.43 13.75 5.20
C ILE A 128 -17.60 14.72 5.22
N ALA A 129 -17.46 15.86 5.90
CA ALA A 129 -18.51 16.88 5.98
C ALA A 129 -18.90 17.40 4.59
N ILE A 130 -17.92 17.69 3.72
CA ILE A 130 -18.17 18.15 2.36
C ILE A 130 -18.90 17.09 1.54
N CYS A 131 -18.50 15.82 1.61
CA CYS A 131 -19.19 14.72 0.93
C CYS A 131 -20.64 14.55 1.40
N VAL A 132 -20.89 14.68 2.71
CA VAL A 132 -22.25 14.62 3.28
C VAL A 132 -23.10 15.78 2.76
N ILE A 133 -22.58 17.01 2.82
CA ILE A 133 -23.28 18.21 2.33
C ILE A 133 -23.59 18.08 0.84
N ALA A 134 -22.61 17.70 0.01
CA ALA A 134 -22.78 17.50 -1.42
C ALA A 134 -23.84 16.44 -1.73
N SER A 135 -23.84 15.32 -0.99
CA SER A 135 -24.81 14.24 -1.18
C SER A 135 -26.25 14.67 -0.84
N LEU A 136 -26.42 15.45 0.22
CA LEU A 136 -27.73 16.00 0.60
C LEU A 136 -28.20 17.09 -0.37
N ALA A 137 -27.31 17.99 -0.77
CA ALA A 137 -27.59 19.08 -1.72
C ALA A 137 -27.99 18.56 -3.11
N THR A 138 -27.48 17.39 -3.50
CA THR A 138 -27.78 16.75 -4.79
C THR A 138 -28.86 15.67 -4.71
N GLY A 139 -29.42 15.43 -3.52
CA GLY A 139 -30.43 14.39 -3.31
C GLY A 139 -29.93 13.00 -3.71
N PHE A 140 -28.64 12.71 -3.54
CA PHE A 140 -27.97 11.48 -3.98
C PHE A 140 -28.07 11.19 -5.49
N GLY A 141 -28.09 12.23 -6.32
CA GLY A 141 -28.12 12.08 -7.78
C GLY A 141 -29.42 11.48 -8.32
N ARG A 142 -30.55 11.67 -7.61
CA ARG A 142 -31.87 11.19 -8.04
C ARG A 142 -32.22 11.69 -9.44
N ARG A 143 -32.46 10.73 -10.34
CA ARG A 143 -32.88 11.01 -11.73
C ARG A 143 -34.24 11.72 -11.77
N PRO A 144 -34.49 12.56 -12.78
CA PRO A 144 -35.82 13.13 -13.01
C PRO A 144 -36.88 12.06 -13.20
N LYS A 145 -38.10 12.30 -12.70
CA LYS A 145 -39.25 11.39 -12.87
C LYS A 145 -39.75 11.35 -14.32
N ASP A 146 -39.75 12.51 -14.96
CA ASP A 146 -40.02 12.65 -16.39
C ASP A 146 -38.70 12.47 -17.15
N SER A 147 -38.66 11.51 -18.07
CA SER A 147 -37.50 11.21 -18.91
C SER A 147 -37.08 12.40 -19.78
N ASN A 148 -38.01 13.30 -20.09
CA ASN A 148 -37.76 14.48 -20.91
C ASN A 148 -37.36 15.71 -20.08
N ALA A 149 -37.45 15.66 -18.75
CA ALA A 149 -37.19 16.82 -17.88
C ALA A 149 -35.79 17.41 -18.02
N ALA A 150 -34.78 16.57 -18.34
CA ALA A 150 -33.44 17.06 -18.63
C ALA A 150 -33.39 17.87 -19.92
N VAL A 151 -34.12 17.43 -20.95
CA VAL A 151 -34.16 18.07 -22.28
C VAL A 151 -35.05 19.32 -22.26
N THR A 152 -36.16 19.30 -21.52
CA THR A 152 -37.09 20.43 -21.39
C THR A 152 -36.65 21.46 -20.35
N GLY A 153 -35.52 21.23 -19.67
CA GLY A 153 -34.98 22.13 -18.64
C GLY A 153 -35.75 22.11 -17.31
N GLN A 154 -36.70 21.19 -17.14
CA GLN A 154 -37.54 21.04 -15.95
C GLN A 154 -36.85 20.24 -14.84
N LEU A 155 -35.58 20.56 -14.56
CA LEU A 155 -34.81 19.96 -13.48
C LEU A 155 -35.07 20.66 -12.15
N SER A 156 -35.17 19.87 -11.07
CA SER A 156 -35.15 20.41 -9.70
C SER A 156 -33.79 21.04 -9.37
N THR A 157 -33.73 21.90 -8.36
CA THR A 157 -32.47 22.53 -7.92
C THR A 157 -31.40 21.49 -7.57
N GLN A 158 -31.78 20.40 -6.89
CA GLN A 158 -30.83 19.32 -6.54
C GLN A 158 -30.22 18.66 -7.78
N GLN A 159 -31.01 18.47 -8.83
CA GLN A 159 -30.56 17.87 -10.10
C GLN A 159 -29.65 18.81 -10.89
N LYS A 160 -29.97 20.11 -10.90
CA LYS A 160 -29.10 21.12 -11.52
C LYS A 160 -27.72 21.13 -10.84
N ILE A 161 -27.68 21.15 -9.50
CA ILE A 161 -26.42 21.07 -8.75
C ILE A 161 -25.68 19.78 -9.07
N TYR A 162 -26.37 18.64 -9.11
CA TYR A 162 -25.75 17.35 -9.47
C TYR A 162 -25.11 17.40 -10.87
N TYR A 163 -25.80 17.93 -11.87
CA TYR A 163 -25.30 18.02 -13.25
C TYR A 163 -24.09 18.96 -13.36
N GLU A 164 -24.05 20.03 -12.57
CA GLU A 164 -22.91 20.95 -12.52
C GLU A 164 -21.68 20.39 -11.79
N MET A 165 -21.87 19.39 -10.93
CA MET A 165 -20.80 18.75 -10.17
C MET A 165 -20.24 17.47 -10.81
N LEU A 166 -20.91 16.92 -11.83
CA LEU A 166 -20.42 15.79 -12.61
C LEU A 166 -19.19 16.17 -13.45
N MET A 167 -18.45 15.17 -13.95
CA MET A 167 -17.26 15.41 -14.76
C MET A 167 -17.59 16.14 -16.08
N VAL A 168 -18.77 15.87 -16.61
CA VAL A 168 -19.36 16.50 -17.78
C VAL A 168 -20.85 16.68 -17.53
N ASN A 169 -21.45 17.75 -18.06
CA ASN A 169 -22.90 17.85 -18.05
C ASN A 169 -23.48 16.70 -18.90
N PRO A 170 -24.42 15.88 -18.38
CA PRO A 170 -24.97 14.74 -19.11
C PRO A 170 -25.61 15.10 -20.46
N ILE A 171 -26.19 16.30 -20.59
CA ILE A 171 -26.80 16.78 -21.83
C ILE A 171 -25.70 17.10 -22.85
N ASP A 172 -24.66 17.82 -22.42
CA ASP A 172 -23.51 18.12 -23.28
C ASP A 172 -22.84 16.83 -23.76
N TYR A 173 -22.66 15.85 -22.86
CA TYR A 173 -22.07 14.56 -23.20
C TYR A 173 -22.91 13.79 -24.21
N TYR A 174 -24.24 13.79 -24.06
CA TYR A 174 -25.14 13.15 -25.00
C TYR A 174 -25.03 13.74 -26.42
N VAL A 175 -24.85 15.06 -26.54
CA VAL A 175 -24.75 15.76 -27.83
C VAL A 175 -23.35 15.64 -28.45
N THR A 176 -22.31 15.75 -27.62
CA THR A 176 -20.92 15.86 -28.11
C THR A 176 -20.17 14.55 -28.13
N ASN A 177 -20.61 13.57 -27.33
CA ASN A 177 -19.89 12.34 -27.02
C ASN A 177 -18.45 12.58 -26.52
N ASP A 178 -18.19 13.75 -25.92
CA ASP A 178 -16.88 14.14 -25.40
C ASP A 178 -16.93 14.23 -23.87
N ALA A 179 -16.30 13.25 -23.22
CA ALA A 179 -16.21 13.13 -21.76
C ALA A 179 -15.59 14.36 -21.07
N PHE A 180 -14.85 15.19 -21.81
CA PHE A 180 -14.13 16.36 -21.28
C PHE A 180 -14.70 17.68 -21.76
N TYR A 181 -15.84 17.68 -22.46
CA TYR A 181 -16.41 18.88 -23.07
C TYR A 181 -16.54 20.05 -22.09
N SER A 182 -17.24 19.86 -20.96
CA SER A 182 -17.44 20.92 -19.97
C SER A 182 -16.12 21.42 -19.35
N ILE A 183 -15.12 20.54 -19.19
CA ILE A 183 -13.78 20.91 -18.70
C ILE A 183 -13.05 21.79 -19.73
N LYS A 184 -13.15 21.46 -21.03
CA LYS A 184 -12.60 22.27 -22.13
C LYS A 184 -13.24 23.67 -22.20
N GLN A 185 -14.47 23.82 -21.69
CA GLN A 185 -15.14 25.12 -21.53
C GLN A 185 -14.74 25.88 -20.25
N GLY A 186 -13.69 25.44 -19.55
CA GLY A 186 -13.14 26.12 -18.37
C GLY A 186 -13.73 25.69 -17.02
N GLN A 187 -14.60 24.67 -16.99
CA GLN A 187 -15.25 24.19 -15.76
C GLN A 187 -14.34 23.22 -14.98
N VAL A 188 -13.15 23.71 -14.57
CA VAL A 188 -12.06 22.89 -14.02
C VAL A 188 -12.38 22.18 -12.69
N TRP A 189 -13.36 22.68 -11.93
CA TRP A 189 -13.81 22.04 -10.69
C TRP A 189 -14.34 20.62 -10.92
N ARG A 190 -14.82 20.32 -12.13
CA ARG A 190 -15.34 19.01 -12.54
C ARG A 190 -14.33 17.88 -12.51
N LEU A 191 -13.03 18.21 -12.40
CA LEU A 191 -11.98 17.21 -12.15
C LEU A 191 -12.09 16.57 -10.76
N LEU A 192 -12.62 17.32 -9.78
CA LEU A 192 -12.65 16.88 -8.37
C LEU A 192 -14.07 16.70 -7.83
N THR A 193 -15.04 17.53 -8.24
CA THR A 193 -16.40 17.50 -7.68
C THR A 193 -17.11 16.16 -7.78
N PRO A 194 -16.90 15.29 -8.80
CA PRO A 194 -17.53 13.97 -8.84
C PRO A 194 -17.15 13.06 -7.65
N ALA A 195 -15.96 13.24 -7.07
CA ALA A 195 -15.53 12.49 -5.90
C ALA A 195 -16.32 12.85 -4.63
N LEU A 196 -17.01 13.99 -4.63
CA LEU A 196 -17.84 14.45 -3.51
C LEU A 196 -19.29 13.94 -3.61
N LEU A 197 -19.71 13.50 -4.80
CA LEU A 197 -21.06 13.02 -5.10
C LEU A 197 -21.23 11.56 -4.73
N HIS A 198 -22.42 11.16 -4.27
CA HIS A 198 -22.71 9.76 -3.94
C HIS A 198 -24.11 9.34 -4.40
N GLY A 199 -24.22 8.14 -4.97
CA GLY A 199 -25.47 7.57 -5.48
C GLY A 199 -26.42 6.96 -4.44
N GLY A 200 -26.17 7.15 -3.13
CA GLY A 200 -27.07 6.71 -2.07
C GLY A 200 -26.45 6.73 -0.67
N PRO A 201 -27.27 6.61 0.40
CA PRO A 201 -26.78 6.65 1.78
C PRO A 201 -25.77 5.55 2.12
N LEU A 202 -25.99 4.32 1.65
CA LEU A 202 -25.07 3.20 1.91
C LEU A 202 -23.73 3.40 1.19
N HIS A 203 -23.78 3.88 -0.06
CA HIS A 203 -22.59 4.20 -0.83
C HIS A 203 -21.77 5.32 -0.15
N LEU A 204 -22.44 6.36 0.36
CA LEU A 204 -21.80 7.40 1.16
C LEU A 204 -21.20 6.83 2.45
N ALA A 205 -21.96 6.08 3.23
CA ALA A 205 -21.51 5.54 4.52
C ALA A 205 -20.24 4.68 4.38
N PHE A 206 -20.21 3.78 3.39
CA PHE A 206 -19.03 2.95 3.13
C PHE A 206 -17.80 3.77 2.75
N ASN A 207 -17.95 4.76 1.87
CA ASN A 207 -16.84 5.65 1.50
C ASN A 207 -16.34 6.47 2.69
N MET A 208 -17.24 7.03 3.50
CA MET A 208 -16.86 7.83 4.66
C MET A 208 -16.15 6.98 5.70
N MET A 209 -16.57 5.73 5.90
CA MET A 209 -15.86 4.77 6.75
C MET A 209 -14.43 4.52 6.24
N MET A 210 -14.27 4.24 4.94
CA MET A 210 -12.95 3.98 4.35
C MET A 210 -12.03 5.20 4.42
N ILE A 211 -12.53 6.39 4.06
CA ILE A 211 -11.80 7.66 4.18
C ILE A 211 -11.46 7.96 5.64
N PHE A 212 -12.37 7.70 6.59
CA PHE A 212 -12.10 7.91 8.00
C PHE A 212 -10.94 7.02 8.49
N VAL A 213 -10.98 5.72 8.19
CA VAL A 213 -9.96 4.77 8.64
C VAL A 213 -8.60 5.06 7.99
N LEU A 214 -8.56 5.09 6.66
CA LEU A 214 -7.30 5.21 5.91
C LEU A 214 -6.76 6.64 5.95
N GLY A 215 -7.65 7.62 5.79
CA GLY A 215 -7.30 9.03 5.85
C GLY A 215 -6.75 9.42 7.21
N THR A 216 -7.32 8.93 8.32
CA THR A 216 -6.80 9.22 9.67
C THR A 216 -5.36 8.74 9.85
N LEU A 217 -5.04 7.55 9.33
CA LEU A 217 -3.67 7.03 9.39
C LEU A 217 -2.70 7.93 8.64
N ILE A 218 -3.04 8.33 7.42
CA ILE A 218 -2.20 9.22 6.61
C ILE A 218 -2.11 10.60 7.24
N GLU A 219 -3.23 11.19 7.67
CA GLU A 219 -3.26 12.53 8.25
C GLU A 219 -2.40 12.60 9.51
N ARG A 220 -2.50 11.60 10.39
CA ARG A 220 -1.72 11.63 11.63
C ARG A 220 -0.24 11.34 11.41
N LEU A 221 0.13 10.56 10.40
CA LEU A 221 1.54 10.29 10.09
C LEU A 221 2.19 11.43 9.30
N HIS A 222 1.48 11.97 8.32
CA HIS A 222 2.04 12.87 7.30
C HIS A 222 1.44 14.28 7.31
N GLY A 223 0.38 14.53 8.08
CA GLY A 223 -0.28 15.81 8.21
C GLY A 223 -1.41 16.04 7.20
N SER A 224 -2.26 17.03 7.48
CA SER A 224 -3.45 17.37 6.68
C SER A 224 -3.16 17.72 5.22
N ILE A 225 -2.11 18.50 4.94
CA ILE A 225 -1.78 18.93 3.57
C ILE A 225 -1.41 17.73 2.70
N PHE A 226 -0.63 16.80 3.26
CA PHE A 226 -0.24 15.59 2.55
C PHE A 226 -1.46 14.73 2.26
N LEU A 227 -2.33 14.48 3.26
CA LEU A 227 -3.58 13.76 3.03
C LEU A 227 -4.41 14.41 1.91
N LEU A 228 -4.58 15.73 1.96
CA LEU A 228 -5.37 16.46 0.95
C LEU A 228 -4.78 16.28 -0.46
N ALA A 229 -3.45 16.36 -0.60
CA ALA A 229 -2.78 16.15 -1.87
C ALA A 229 -3.00 14.71 -2.39
N VAL A 230 -2.81 13.69 -1.54
CA VAL A 230 -3.05 12.29 -1.94
C VAL A 230 -4.51 12.08 -2.33
N PHE A 231 -5.45 12.59 -1.54
CA PHE A 231 -6.88 12.48 -1.82
C PHE A 231 -7.24 13.12 -3.18
N VAL A 232 -6.81 14.36 -3.43
CA VAL A 232 -7.12 15.08 -4.67
C VAL A 232 -6.49 14.38 -5.88
N VAL A 233 -5.21 14.01 -5.81
CA VAL A 233 -4.53 13.36 -6.95
C VAL A 233 -5.18 12.02 -7.27
N THR A 234 -5.45 11.19 -6.26
CA THR A 234 -6.05 9.86 -6.47
C THR A 234 -7.51 9.95 -6.94
N ALA A 235 -8.28 10.94 -6.45
CA ALA A 235 -9.62 11.24 -6.96
C ALA A 235 -9.60 11.62 -8.44
N VAL A 236 -8.75 12.57 -8.82
CA VAL A 236 -8.65 13.08 -10.20
C VAL A 236 -8.17 11.99 -11.15
N VAL A 237 -7.10 11.25 -10.79
CA VAL A 237 -6.58 10.17 -11.63
C VAL A 237 -7.59 9.04 -11.76
N GLY A 238 -8.28 8.65 -10.68
CA GLY A 238 -9.35 7.65 -10.72
C GLY A 238 -10.47 8.06 -11.69
N GLN A 239 -11.00 9.28 -11.56
CA GLN A 239 -12.05 9.77 -12.45
C GLN A 239 -11.59 9.86 -13.91
N PHE A 240 -10.35 10.31 -14.13
CA PHE A 240 -9.77 10.35 -15.47
C PHE A 240 -9.70 8.96 -16.10
N VAL A 241 -9.18 7.96 -15.37
CA VAL A 241 -9.12 6.56 -15.84
C VAL A 241 -10.52 6.04 -16.15
N GLN A 242 -11.49 6.26 -15.25
CA GLN A 242 -12.88 5.83 -15.46
C GLN A 242 -13.51 6.47 -16.70
N ALA A 243 -13.18 7.72 -17.02
CA ALA A 243 -13.75 8.43 -18.16
C ALA A 243 -13.18 8.01 -19.52
N ILE A 244 -11.92 7.55 -19.56
CA ILE A 244 -11.25 7.16 -20.81
C ILE A 244 -11.38 5.68 -21.15
N LEU A 245 -11.84 4.85 -20.20
CA LEU A 245 -12.05 3.43 -20.46
C LEU A 245 -13.16 3.23 -21.51
N PRO A 246 -13.07 2.18 -22.35
CA PRO A 246 -14.08 1.92 -23.36
C PRO A 246 -15.47 1.72 -22.74
N PRO A 247 -16.55 2.17 -23.41
CA PRO A 247 -17.89 1.92 -22.92
C PRO A 247 -18.24 0.42 -23.05
N GLU A 248 -19.30 -0.01 -22.35
CA GLU A 248 -19.65 -1.43 -22.18
C GLU A 248 -19.87 -2.14 -23.52
N GLU A 249 -20.42 -1.46 -24.51
CA GLU A 249 -20.77 -2.01 -25.82
C GLU A 249 -19.55 -2.42 -26.65
N VAL A 250 -18.36 -1.90 -26.32
CA VAL A 250 -17.10 -2.18 -27.01
C VAL A 250 -16.33 -3.31 -26.33
N LEU A 251 -16.62 -3.61 -25.06
CA LEU A 251 -15.89 -4.59 -24.27
C LEU A 251 -16.47 -6.00 -24.42
N PRO A 252 -15.64 -7.05 -24.37
CA PRO A 252 -16.12 -8.41 -24.18
C PRO A 252 -16.92 -8.52 -22.88
N ALA A 253 -17.95 -9.38 -22.85
CA ALA A 253 -18.84 -9.54 -21.69
C ALA A 253 -18.10 -9.84 -20.37
N VAL A 254 -16.97 -10.57 -20.42
CA VAL A 254 -16.16 -10.88 -19.23
C VAL A 254 -15.42 -9.65 -18.66
N LEU A 255 -15.28 -8.58 -19.44
CA LEU A 255 -14.64 -7.33 -19.07
C LEU A 255 -15.64 -6.17 -18.96
N SER A 256 -16.95 -6.41 -19.03
CA SER A 256 -17.97 -5.35 -18.97
C SER A 256 -17.88 -4.51 -17.69
N GLY A 257 -17.46 -5.10 -16.56
CA GLY A 257 -17.23 -4.36 -15.33
C GLY A 257 -16.08 -3.34 -15.40
N LEU A 258 -15.24 -3.36 -16.44
CA LEU A 258 -14.24 -2.31 -16.71
C LEU A 258 -14.77 -1.19 -17.61
N ALA A 259 -16.06 -1.20 -17.95
CA ALA A 259 -16.66 -0.17 -18.77
C ALA A 259 -16.44 1.23 -18.18
N GLY A 260 -16.02 2.15 -19.05
CA GLY A 260 -15.80 3.54 -18.73
C GLY A 260 -17.07 4.39 -18.81
N THR A 261 -17.11 5.46 -18.03
CA THR A 261 -18.14 6.50 -18.14
C THR A 261 -17.69 7.78 -17.45
N PRO A 262 -17.94 8.97 -18.02
CA PRO A 262 -17.67 10.23 -17.34
C PRO A 262 -18.74 10.58 -16.28
N ILE A 263 -19.82 9.80 -16.17
CA ILE A 263 -20.93 10.06 -15.22
C ILE A 263 -20.75 9.27 -13.90
N ALA A 264 -19.52 8.82 -13.62
CA ALA A 264 -19.18 8.15 -12.38
C ALA A 264 -19.08 9.11 -11.19
N VAL A 265 -19.52 8.66 -10.01
CA VAL A 265 -19.52 9.43 -8.76
C VAL A 265 -18.99 8.62 -7.59
N GLY A 266 -18.42 9.29 -6.60
CA GLY A 266 -18.03 8.70 -5.32
C GLY A 266 -16.55 8.90 -5.00
N ALA A 267 -16.25 8.94 -3.70
CA ALA A 267 -14.88 9.07 -3.20
C ALA A 267 -14.07 7.75 -3.24
N SER A 268 -14.62 6.68 -3.83
CA SER A 268 -14.08 5.32 -3.70
C SER A 268 -12.73 5.15 -4.41
N GLY A 269 -12.53 5.79 -5.55
CA GLY A 269 -11.21 5.85 -6.21
C GLY A 269 -10.15 6.48 -5.30
N ALA A 270 -10.49 7.59 -4.63
CA ALA A 270 -9.59 8.23 -3.68
C ALA A 270 -9.33 7.33 -2.46
N ALA A 271 -10.35 6.67 -1.91
CA ALA A 271 -10.20 5.73 -0.80
C ALA A 271 -9.27 4.55 -1.16
N LEU A 272 -9.39 3.99 -2.37
CA LEU A 272 -8.48 2.96 -2.88
C LEU A 272 -7.06 3.50 -3.10
N GLY A 273 -6.92 4.78 -3.45
CA GLY A 273 -5.61 5.44 -3.50
C GLY A 273 -4.97 5.64 -2.12
N LEU A 274 -5.74 6.02 -1.09
CA LEU A 274 -5.24 6.06 0.29
C LEU A 274 -4.80 4.67 0.75
N PHE A 275 -5.57 3.63 0.40
CA PHE A 275 -5.20 2.23 0.64
C PHE A 275 -3.91 1.85 -0.10
N GLY A 276 -3.78 2.16 -1.40
CA GLY A 276 -2.59 1.89 -2.20
C GLY A 276 -1.33 2.54 -1.62
N TYR A 277 -1.44 3.79 -1.15
CA TYR A 277 -0.36 4.47 -0.46
C TYR A 277 0.06 3.71 0.81
N LEU A 278 -0.90 3.38 1.68
CA LEU A 278 -0.65 2.67 2.94
C LEU A 278 -0.19 1.22 2.77
N TRP A 279 -0.51 0.59 1.64
CA TRP A 279 -0.05 -0.76 1.32
C TRP A 279 1.41 -0.77 0.87
N ILE A 280 1.81 0.18 0.02
CA ILE A 280 3.16 0.20 -0.58
C ILE A 280 4.17 0.95 0.28
N ARG A 281 3.79 2.06 0.91
CA ARG A 281 4.72 2.91 1.66
C ARG A 281 5.53 2.18 2.74
N PRO A 282 4.96 1.23 3.52
CA PRO A 282 5.71 0.46 4.51
C PRO A 282 6.74 -0.52 3.90
N GLN A 283 6.49 -1.01 2.69
CA GLN A 283 7.39 -1.95 2.01
C GLN A 283 8.66 -1.25 1.50
N LEU A 284 8.65 0.08 1.41
CA LEU A 284 9.75 0.90 0.90
C LEU A 284 10.64 1.50 1.99
N SER A 285 10.27 1.38 3.27
CA SER A 285 11.06 1.85 4.40
C SER A 285 10.80 0.96 5.61
N ALA A 286 11.84 0.26 6.06
CA ALA A 286 11.76 -0.64 7.22
C ALA A 286 11.37 0.09 8.51
N SER A 287 11.63 1.39 8.61
CA SER A 287 11.28 2.22 9.77
C SER A 287 9.84 2.74 9.75
N TYR A 288 9.07 2.47 8.69
CA TYR A 288 7.72 3.01 8.57
C TYR A 288 6.81 2.42 9.66
N PRO A 289 6.05 3.25 10.39
CA PRO A 289 5.50 2.86 11.68
C PRO A 289 4.22 2.01 11.60
N ILE A 290 3.66 1.77 10.42
CA ILE A 290 2.43 0.97 10.26
C ILE A 290 2.57 -0.02 9.12
N HIS A 291 1.89 -1.16 9.27
CA HIS A 291 1.72 -2.14 8.20
C HIS A 291 0.25 -2.57 8.15
N LEU A 292 -0.31 -2.67 6.96
CA LEU A 292 -1.63 -3.24 6.79
C LEU A 292 -1.54 -4.76 6.98
N HIS A 293 -2.50 -5.33 7.70
CA HIS A 293 -2.57 -6.78 7.87
C HIS A 293 -2.78 -7.45 6.50
N PRO A 294 -2.04 -8.53 6.15
CA PRO A 294 -2.14 -9.18 4.84
C PRO A 294 -3.57 -9.60 4.47
N ASN A 295 -4.35 -10.10 5.44
CA ASN A 295 -5.76 -10.45 5.20
C ASN A 295 -6.62 -9.25 4.79
N ASN A 296 -6.34 -8.04 5.31
CA ASN A 296 -7.08 -6.84 4.91
C ASN A 296 -6.71 -6.41 3.49
N VAL A 297 -5.43 -6.54 3.12
CA VAL A 297 -4.97 -6.30 1.75
C VAL A 297 -5.64 -7.29 0.81
N LEU A 298 -5.60 -8.58 1.12
CA LEU A 298 -6.25 -9.63 0.33
C LEU A 298 -7.75 -9.38 0.20
N PHE A 299 -8.43 -9.00 1.29
CA PHE A 299 -9.85 -8.70 1.27
C PHE A 299 -10.18 -7.51 0.35
N ILE A 300 -9.43 -6.40 0.46
CA ILE A 300 -9.68 -5.20 -0.36
C ILE A 300 -9.38 -5.48 -1.84
N LEU A 301 -8.26 -6.14 -2.15
CA LEU A 301 -7.94 -6.50 -3.53
C LEU A 301 -8.93 -7.52 -4.10
N GLY A 302 -9.31 -8.52 -3.30
CA GLY A 302 -10.35 -9.48 -3.65
C GLY A 302 -11.70 -8.81 -3.88
N TYR A 303 -12.05 -7.79 -3.10
CA TYR A 303 -13.24 -6.97 -3.31
C TYR A 303 -13.19 -6.21 -4.63
N VAL A 304 -12.06 -5.57 -4.98
CA VAL A 304 -11.91 -4.88 -6.28
C VAL A 304 -12.07 -5.86 -7.44
N VAL A 305 -11.42 -7.03 -7.36
CA VAL A 305 -11.56 -8.09 -8.37
C VAL A 305 -13.02 -8.56 -8.44
N PHE A 306 -13.66 -8.76 -7.29
CA PHE A 306 -15.06 -9.17 -7.23
C PHE A 306 -15.97 -8.12 -7.90
N CYS A 307 -15.73 -6.83 -7.66
CA CYS A 307 -16.49 -5.76 -8.30
C CYS A 307 -16.31 -5.71 -9.82
N VAL A 308 -15.12 -6.04 -10.33
CA VAL A 308 -14.85 -6.09 -11.78
C VAL A 308 -15.62 -7.21 -12.47
N PHE A 309 -15.73 -8.38 -11.86
CA PHE A 309 -16.27 -9.58 -12.53
C PHE A 309 -17.73 -9.90 -12.16
N PHE A 310 -18.23 -9.41 -11.02
CA PHE A 310 -19.51 -9.86 -10.47
C PHE A 310 -20.48 -8.71 -10.12
N MET A 311 -20.06 -7.45 -10.23
CA MET A 311 -20.92 -6.31 -9.88
C MET A 311 -21.01 -5.29 -11.03
N ASN A 312 -22.24 -4.98 -11.43
CA ASN A 312 -22.52 -3.94 -12.42
C ASN A 312 -22.70 -2.57 -11.75
N GLY A 313 -22.44 -1.50 -12.49
CA GLY A 313 -22.64 -0.12 -12.03
C GLY A 313 -21.60 0.37 -11.01
N ILE A 314 -20.47 -0.32 -10.89
CA ILE A 314 -19.32 0.12 -10.09
C ILE A 314 -18.28 0.76 -11.02
N ALA A 315 -17.76 1.93 -10.62
CA ALA A 315 -16.70 2.63 -11.32
C ALA A 315 -15.33 1.97 -11.08
N ASN A 316 -15.15 0.74 -11.59
CA ASN A 316 -13.94 -0.05 -11.33
C ASN A 316 -12.68 0.59 -11.92
N GLY A 317 -12.79 1.32 -13.03
CA GLY A 317 -11.70 2.14 -13.56
C GLY A 317 -11.21 3.19 -12.56
N ALA A 318 -12.13 3.81 -11.83
CA ALA A 318 -11.78 4.76 -10.77
C ALA A 318 -11.07 4.09 -9.59
N HIS A 319 -11.47 2.88 -9.21
CA HIS A 319 -10.80 2.08 -8.17
C HIS A 319 -9.36 1.74 -8.57
N ILE A 320 -9.17 1.23 -9.78
CA ILE A 320 -7.85 0.84 -10.30
C ILE A 320 -6.96 2.07 -10.47
N GLY A 321 -7.46 3.13 -11.10
CA GLY A 321 -6.71 4.36 -11.32
C GLY A 321 -6.29 5.01 -10.00
N GLY A 322 -7.21 5.09 -9.03
CA GLY A 322 -6.93 5.60 -7.70
C GLY A 322 -5.89 4.76 -6.95
N LEU A 323 -6.04 3.44 -6.94
CA LEU A 323 -5.11 2.49 -6.32
C LEU A 323 -3.68 2.69 -6.86
N LEU A 324 -3.52 2.65 -8.19
CA LEU A 324 -2.22 2.80 -8.84
C LEU A 324 -1.59 4.17 -8.57
N ALA A 325 -2.39 5.24 -8.57
CA ALA A 325 -1.92 6.58 -8.21
C ALA A 325 -1.40 6.63 -6.77
N GLY A 326 -2.11 6.02 -5.82
CA GLY A 326 -1.69 5.94 -4.42
C GLY A 326 -0.38 5.18 -4.23
N MET A 327 -0.25 4.04 -4.92
CA MET A 327 0.99 3.24 -4.94
C MET A 327 2.16 4.05 -5.50
N LEU A 328 1.95 4.78 -6.59
CA LEU A 328 2.97 5.63 -7.20
C LEU A 328 3.37 6.78 -6.26
N ILE A 329 2.41 7.43 -5.59
CA ILE A 329 2.69 8.46 -4.59
C ILE A 329 3.55 7.89 -3.45
N ALA A 330 3.31 6.65 -3.02
CA ALA A 330 4.15 6.01 -2.00
C ALA A 330 5.61 5.85 -2.46
N VAL A 331 5.82 5.43 -3.72
CA VAL A 331 7.16 5.30 -4.33
C VAL A 331 7.85 6.66 -4.48
N ILE A 332 7.12 7.71 -4.83
CA ILE A 332 7.68 9.06 -4.94
C ILE A 332 8.03 9.59 -3.55
N ALA A 333 7.10 9.49 -2.59
CA ALA A 333 7.29 9.97 -1.23
C ALA A 333 8.47 9.29 -0.52
N SER A 334 8.71 7.99 -0.77
CA SER A 334 9.83 7.27 -0.15
C SER A 334 11.21 7.81 -0.56
N LYS A 335 11.32 8.57 -1.66
CA LYS A 335 12.58 9.19 -2.09
C LYS A 335 12.96 10.44 -1.30
N PHE A 336 11.98 11.08 -0.65
CA PHE A 336 12.15 12.37 0.04
C PHE A 336 12.13 12.24 1.56
N ASP A 337 11.68 11.10 2.07
CA ASP A 337 11.50 10.85 3.50
C ASP A 337 12.75 10.28 4.17
N LYS A 338 13.04 10.76 5.39
CA LYS A 338 14.13 10.31 6.26
C LYS A 338 13.67 9.24 7.28
N TRP A 339 12.81 8.31 6.87
CA TRP A 339 12.38 7.18 7.72
C TRP A 339 13.30 5.98 7.54
#